data_AF-A0A969D2K2-F1
#
_entry.id   AF-A0A969D2K2-F1
#
_cell.length_a   1.000
_cell.length_b   1.000
_cell.length_c   1.000
_cell.angle_alpha   90.00
_cell.angle_beta   90.00
_cell.angle_gamma   90.00
#
_symmetry.space_group_name_H-M   'P 1'
#
loop_
_entity.id
_entity.type
_entity.pdbx_description
1 polymer ?
#
loop_
_entity_poly.entity_id
_entity_poly.type
_entity_poly.pdbx_seq_one_letter_code
_entity_poly.pdbx_strand_id
1 'polypeptide(L)'
;MTKNVALVSLLLSAAGLVVSLFAPSQAPQNEFGVRHRPSGDELVIHYKFIADHWTSFSDQLEQLYPPDDTTTLGVFAQTCFAFQRGRFTLAIQKAQHVCTEAPALVHFLLGYSYLRIGNYPRAEEELEKAVLHHRLVLEDATKALAEVYEFGEQPQAIAALMAQSELAVHLPINYQKRHYLQHLKLGRYAVVVYHGISRSINRFGLMASVLITLAWLFYLRELDIFERESWAFTAVVCVAGMFFSLGTFLLSDVNNLILEKSLTGEYVNDLMYSIIGIGIIEELVKIIPVALVIAFSKEIDEPYDMIFYACVSALGFAFVENLVYFDGDHTEIIHSRAFTSVVGHMIFTSIVAYGFLLQRYRHPDWNVWIVFGAFFFMASVVHGVYDFLLIKKWMIPFFFYFILIIQVWLILINNAINNSKYFTYQFQIEADRIQSYLVLALTGILVVEYVAMAWQHGQAEAHRGLWQAVLGGSFPILFLATKLSRFDIVKNYWRQLTFSLMSIQNFVMNNVKPLNFVGHHVHLLMQGQDKPGVITERRILIHRDGYADTYWFEVELEEPLLVKNQPISRALISFQRPIIELIG
;
A
#
# COMPACT_ATOMS: atom_id res chain seq x y z
N MET A 1 -38.44 2.02 1.91
CA MET A 1 -37.58 2.76 0.94
C MET A 1 -36.86 3.96 1.53
N THR A 2 -37.51 4.82 2.32
CA THR A 2 -36.93 6.09 2.84
C THR A 2 -35.74 5.93 3.79
N LYS A 3 -35.67 4.87 4.62
CA LYS A 3 -34.53 4.64 5.53
C LYS A 3 -33.24 4.18 4.84
N ASN A 4 -33.35 3.37 3.77
CA ASN A 4 -32.18 2.91 3.00
C ASN A 4 -31.65 4.02 2.08
N VAL A 5 -32.53 4.87 1.53
CA VAL A 5 -32.13 6.06 0.77
C VAL A 5 -31.45 7.08 1.68
N ALA A 6 -31.93 7.27 2.91
CA ALA A 6 -31.28 8.16 3.89
C ALA A 6 -29.88 7.67 4.28
N LEU A 7 -29.68 6.37 4.48
CA LEU A 7 -28.37 5.79 4.82
C LEU A 7 -27.39 5.85 3.64
N VAL A 8 -27.85 5.56 2.42
CA VAL A 8 -27.04 5.69 1.19
C VAL A 8 -26.72 7.15 0.91
N SER A 9 -27.64 8.08 1.12
CA SER A 9 -27.38 9.52 1.02
C SER A 9 -26.44 10.02 2.12
N LEU A 10 -26.49 9.46 3.34
CA LEU A 10 -25.54 9.78 4.41
C LEU A 10 -24.14 9.26 4.07
N LEU A 11 -24.03 8.05 3.51
CA LEU A 11 -22.76 7.45 3.06
C LEU A 11 -22.19 8.17 1.83
N LEU A 12 -23.04 8.63 0.90
CA LEU A 12 -22.64 9.41 -0.27
C LEU A 12 -22.27 10.86 0.11
N SER A 13 -22.93 11.44 1.12
CA SER A 13 -22.57 12.76 1.65
C SER A 13 -21.29 12.70 2.48
N ALA A 14 -21.09 11.64 3.27
CA ALA A 14 -19.83 11.35 3.95
C ALA A 14 -18.70 11.10 2.94
N ALA A 15 -18.94 10.29 1.90
CA ALA A 15 -17.99 10.06 0.81
C ALA A 15 -17.69 11.34 0.01
N GLY A 16 -18.67 12.22 -0.21
CA GLY A 16 -18.48 13.51 -0.88
C GLY A 16 -17.69 14.52 -0.05
N LEU A 17 -17.88 14.54 1.28
CA LEU A 17 -17.09 15.35 2.20
C LEU A 17 -15.66 14.80 2.36
N VAL A 18 -15.52 13.48 2.36
CA VAL A 18 -14.24 12.75 2.31
C VAL A 18 -13.51 13.08 1.00
N VAL A 19 -14.15 13.06 -0.16
CA VAL A 19 -13.50 13.37 -1.45
C VAL A 19 -12.94 14.80 -1.52
N SER A 20 -13.56 15.79 -0.87
CA SER A 20 -13.02 17.16 -0.81
C SER A 20 -11.92 17.34 0.24
N LEU A 21 -11.81 16.43 1.21
CA LEU A 21 -10.83 16.45 2.30
C LEU A 21 -9.64 15.50 2.07
N PHE A 22 -9.77 14.55 1.15
CA PHE A 22 -8.76 13.57 0.73
C PHE A 22 -8.07 13.93 -0.58
N ALA A 23 -8.22 15.16 -1.09
CA ALA A 23 -7.30 15.65 -2.10
C ALA A 23 -5.90 15.70 -1.44
N PRO A 24 -4.96 14.81 -1.79
CA PRO A 24 -3.67 14.79 -1.13
C PRO A 24 -2.99 16.12 -1.40
N SER A 25 -2.39 16.74 -0.36
CA SER A 25 -1.17 17.50 -0.58
C SER A 25 -0.18 16.54 -1.26
N GLN A 26 0.55 17.07 -2.23
CA GLN A 26 1.30 16.32 -3.23
C GLN A 26 2.14 15.21 -2.60
N ALA A 27 1.67 13.96 -2.71
CA ALA A 27 2.56 12.81 -2.68
C ALA A 27 3.36 12.84 -4.00
N PRO A 28 4.67 12.58 -3.97
CA PRO A 28 5.51 12.72 -5.13
C PRO A 28 5.08 11.62 -6.10
N GLN A 29 4.66 12.05 -7.29
CA GLN A 29 4.70 11.15 -8.42
C GLN A 29 6.17 10.80 -8.60
N ASN A 30 6.56 9.55 -8.35
CA ASN A 30 7.86 9.07 -8.80
C ASN A 30 7.96 9.43 -10.28
N GLU A 31 8.86 10.36 -10.60
CA GLU A 31 9.01 10.98 -11.91
C GLU A 31 9.39 9.91 -12.94
N PHE A 32 8.37 9.35 -13.56
CA PHE A 32 8.48 8.65 -14.82
C PHE A 32 7.89 9.56 -15.90
N GLY A 33 8.77 10.32 -16.54
CA GLY A 33 8.66 10.66 -17.96
C GLY A 33 7.47 11.49 -18.43
N VAL A 34 6.87 12.34 -17.60
CA VAL A 34 5.83 13.27 -18.08
C VAL A 34 6.46 14.57 -18.56
N ARG A 35 6.42 14.81 -19.88
CA ARG A 35 6.67 16.14 -20.45
C ARG A 35 5.52 17.08 -20.04
N HIS A 36 5.65 17.89 -18.98
CA HIS A 36 4.89 19.15 -18.84
C HIS A 36 5.38 20.11 -17.74
N ARG A 37 4.88 21.37 -17.86
CA ARG A 37 5.20 22.65 -17.17
C ARG A 37 5.67 22.59 -15.70
N PRO A 38 6.44 23.61 -15.24
CA PRO A 38 6.98 23.66 -13.89
C PRO A 38 5.95 23.35 -12.79
N SER A 39 6.20 22.28 -12.03
CA SER A 39 5.43 21.94 -10.83
C SER A 39 5.88 22.80 -9.64
N GLY A 40 5.14 22.73 -8.52
CA GLY A 40 5.53 23.39 -7.26
C GLY A 40 6.87 22.90 -6.72
N ASP A 41 7.21 21.63 -6.97
CA ASP A 41 8.44 20.98 -6.51
C ASP A 41 9.69 21.55 -7.20
N GLU A 42 9.60 21.88 -8.49
CA GLU A 42 10.71 22.54 -9.18
C GLU A 42 10.99 23.93 -8.63
N LEU A 43 9.96 24.68 -8.23
CA LEU A 43 10.13 25.94 -7.52
C LEU A 43 10.87 25.71 -6.19
N VAL A 44 10.54 24.67 -5.43
CA VAL A 44 11.24 24.32 -4.19
C VAL A 44 12.71 23.96 -4.46
N ILE A 45 12.99 23.20 -5.52
CA ILE A 45 14.36 22.85 -5.94
C ILE A 45 15.16 24.12 -6.29
N HIS A 46 14.59 25.06 -7.04
CA HIS A 46 15.27 26.32 -7.39
C HIS A 46 15.57 27.17 -6.15
N TYR A 47 14.65 27.23 -5.18
CA TYR A 47 14.85 27.94 -3.92
C TYR A 47 15.94 27.30 -3.08
N LYS A 48 15.92 25.96 -2.97
CA LYS A 48 16.88 25.20 -2.18
C LYS A 48 18.29 25.28 -2.76
N PHE A 49 18.45 25.12 -4.07
CA PHE A 49 19.76 25.26 -4.72
C PHE A 49 20.42 26.61 -4.44
N ILE A 50 19.68 27.72 -4.64
CA ILE A 50 20.21 29.06 -4.38
C ILE A 50 20.50 29.23 -2.89
N ALA A 51 19.62 28.78 -2.01
CA ALA A 51 19.79 28.92 -0.56
C ALA A 51 20.99 28.13 -0.02
N ASP A 52 21.14 26.87 -0.42
CA ASP A 52 22.20 25.96 0.05
C ASP A 52 23.60 26.45 -0.35
N HIS A 53 23.68 27.17 -1.48
CA HIS A 53 24.96 27.64 -2.02
C HIS A 53 25.17 29.15 -1.89
N TRP A 54 24.17 29.90 -1.39
CA TRP A 54 24.19 31.37 -1.35
C TRP A 54 25.43 31.93 -0.66
N THR A 55 25.80 31.39 0.51
CA THR A 55 26.97 31.86 1.27
C THR A 55 28.27 31.64 0.51
N SER A 56 28.43 30.48 -0.13
CA SER A 56 29.63 30.23 -0.93
C SER A 56 29.65 31.06 -2.21
N PHE A 57 28.48 31.38 -2.77
CA PHE A 57 28.35 32.25 -3.94
C PHE A 57 28.63 33.71 -3.58
N SER A 58 28.13 34.20 -2.44
CA SER A 58 28.40 35.56 -1.97
C SER A 58 29.89 35.76 -1.71
N ASP A 59 30.55 34.79 -1.09
CA ASP A 59 31.99 34.88 -0.79
C ASP A 59 32.84 34.94 -2.07
N GLN A 60 32.46 34.21 -3.12
CA GLN A 60 33.13 34.26 -4.43
C GLN A 60 32.87 35.57 -5.17
N LEU A 61 31.63 36.06 -5.13
CA LEU A 61 31.28 37.33 -5.74
C LEU A 61 31.99 38.51 -5.06
N GLU A 62 32.12 38.49 -3.73
CA GLU A 62 32.89 39.50 -2.98
C GLU A 62 34.40 39.46 -3.28
N GLN A 63 34.95 38.28 -3.60
CA GLN A 63 36.36 38.14 -4.00
C GLN A 63 36.63 38.61 -5.43
N LEU A 64 35.68 38.38 -6.35
CA LEU A 64 35.79 38.73 -7.77
C LEU A 64 35.41 40.18 -8.04
N TYR A 65 34.47 40.73 -7.28
CA TYR A 65 33.94 42.08 -7.46
C TYR A 65 34.07 42.89 -6.17
N PRO A 66 34.82 44.00 -6.18
CA PRO A 66 34.82 44.94 -5.07
C PRO A 66 33.39 45.41 -4.77
N PRO A 67 33.04 45.73 -3.51
CA PRO A 67 31.69 46.17 -3.11
C PRO A 67 31.18 47.42 -3.85
N ASP A 68 32.04 48.11 -4.60
CA ASP A 68 31.71 49.29 -5.40
C ASP A 68 31.15 48.97 -6.80
N ASP A 69 31.30 47.73 -7.34
CA ASP A 69 30.68 47.32 -8.62
C ASP A 69 29.22 46.85 -8.42
N THR A 70 28.39 47.81 -8.05
CA THR A 70 26.95 47.62 -7.80
C THR A 70 26.15 47.21 -9.04
N THR A 71 26.70 47.45 -10.25
CA THR A 71 26.02 47.15 -11.51
C THR A 71 26.07 45.66 -11.81
N THR A 72 27.26 45.05 -11.74
CA THR A 72 27.42 43.61 -12.00
C THR A 72 26.72 42.76 -10.94
N LEU A 73 26.86 43.13 -9.66
CA LEU A 73 26.22 42.43 -8.53
C LEU A 73 24.68 42.52 -8.62
N GLY A 74 24.16 43.67 -9.06
CA GLY A 74 22.73 43.89 -9.31
C GLY A 74 22.18 43.06 -10.47
N VAL A 75 22.92 42.93 -11.58
CA VAL A 75 22.52 42.07 -12.72
C VAL A 75 22.53 40.60 -12.32
N PHE A 76 23.54 40.17 -11.56
CA PHE A 76 23.62 38.80 -11.04
C PHE A 76 22.47 38.45 -10.09
N ALA A 77 22.13 39.35 -9.15
CA ALA A 77 20.99 39.17 -8.26
C ALA A 77 19.66 39.11 -9.05
N GLN A 78 19.51 39.92 -10.10
CA GLN A 78 18.35 39.87 -10.99
C GLN A 78 18.25 38.53 -11.74
N THR A 79 19.38 37.97 -12.18
CA THR A 79 19.45 36.63 -12.80
C THR A 79 18.99 35.55 -11.82
N CYS A 80 19.52 35.53 -10.60
CA CYS A 80 19.13 34.56 -9.58
C CYS A 80 17.64 34.69 -9.22
N PHE A 81 17.14 35.91 -9.08
CA PHE A 81 15.74 36.16 -8.79
C PHE A 81 14.81 35.72 -9.94
N ALA A 82 15.20 35.99 -11.19
CA ALA A 82 14.46 35.54 -12.35
C ALA A 82 14.44 34.01 -12.44
N PHE A 83 15.57 33.35 -12.20
CA PHE A 83 15.71 31.89 -12.14
C PHE A 83 14.79 31.28 -11.07
N GLN A 84 14.86 31.80 -9.85
CA GLN A 84 14.05 31.36 -8.71
C GLN A 84 12.54 31.48 -8.96
N ARG A 85 12.12 32.44 -9.78
CA ARG A 85 10.72 32.66 -10.18
C ARG A 85 10.31 31.91 -11.44
N GLY A 86 11.18 31.04 -11.98
CA GLY A 86 10.93 30.29 -13.22
C GLY A 86 10.86 31.17 -14.48
N ARG A 87 11.40 32.40 -14.43
CA ARG A 87 11.42 33.33 -15.56
C ARG A 87 12.69 33.14 -16.39
N PHE A 88 12.85 31.95 -16.96
CA PHE A 88 14.09 31.51 -17.61
C PHE A 88 14.54 32.41 -18.78
N THR A 89 13.62 32.93 -19.59
CA THR A 89 13.97 33.88 -20.66
C THR A 89 14.60 35.17 -20.12
N LEU A 90 14.07 35.69 -19.00
CA LEU A 90 14.61 36.88 -18.34
C LEU A 90 15.95 36.56 -17.65
N ALA A 91 16.05 35.39 -17.03
CA ALA A 91 17.30 34.91 -16.45
C ALA A 91 18.41 34.83 -17.50
N ILE A 92 18.14 34.27 -18.68
CA ILE A 92 19.09 34.20 -19.81
C ILE A 92 19.52 35.60 -20.25
N GLN A 93 18.56 36.50 -20.48
CA GLN A 93 18.86 37.86 -20.94
C GLN A 93 19.76 38.61 -19.95
N LYS A 94 19.52 38.44 -18.64
CA LYS A 94 20.31 39.08 -17.59
C LYS A 94 21.66 38.40 -17.41
N ALA A 95 21.71 37.07 -17.44
CA ALA A 95 22.93 36.30 -17.30
C ALA A 95 23.94 36.56 -18.44
N GLN A 96 23.47 36.79 -19.67
CA GLN A 96 24.32 37.18 -20.81
C GLN A 96 25.05 38.52 -20.61
N HIS A 97 24.59 39.35 -19.67
CA HIS A 97 25.21 40.63 -19.32
C HIS A 97 26.11 40.54 -18.08
N VAL A 98 26.20 39.37 -17.44
CA VAL A 98 27.16 39.10 -16.35
C VAL A 98 28.45 38.56 -16.98
N CYS A 99 29.58 39.15 -16.60
CA CYS A 99 30.90 38.82 -17.16
C CYS A 99 31.41 37.43 -16.74
N THR A 100 32.34 36.93 -17.54
CA THR A 100 32.98 35.59 -17.61
C THR A 100 33.75 35.09 -16.39
N GLU A 101 33.75 35.79 -15.25
CA GLU A 101 34.70 35.52 -14.14
C GLU A 101 34.10 34.78 -12.93
N ALA A 102 32.78 34.59 -12.87
CA ALA A 102 32.12 33.57 -12.02
C ALA A 102 31.59 32.41 -12.88
N PRO A 103 32.47 31.73 -13.65
CA PRO A 103 32.07 31.01 -14.85
C PRO A 103 31.12 29.87 -14.55
N ALA A 104 31.39 29.06 -13.53
CA ALA A 104 30.64 27.82 -13.34
C ALA A 104 29.16 28.04 -12.97
N LEU A 105 28.86 29.03 -12.12
CA LEU A 105 27.49 29.31 -11.69
C LEU A 105 26.68 30.02 -12.77
N VAL A 106 27.28 30.98 -13.47
CA VAL A 106 26.62 31.67 -14.58
C VAL A 106 26.34 30.67 -15.71
N HIS A 107 27.31 29.82 -16.03
CA HIS A 107 27.15 28.72 -16.99
C HIS A 107 26.08 27.72 -16.53
N PHE A 108 26.01 27.37 -15.24
CA PHE A 108 24.94 26.52 -14.72
C PHE A 108 23.56 27.18 -14.87
N LEU A 109 23.39 28.44 -14.43
CA LEU A 109 22.12 29.16 -14.51
C LEU A 109 21.67 29.37 -15.96
N LEU A 110 22.61 29.67 -16.87
CA LEU A 110 22.36 29.76 -18.30
C LEU A 110 21.96 28.42 -18.89
N GLY A 111 22.76 27.39 -18.65
CA GLY A 111 22.56 26.05 -19.18
C GLY A 111 21.25 25.44 -18.72
N TYR A 112 20.95 25.54 -17.42
CA TYR A 112 19.68 25.11 -16.86
C TYR A 112 18.51 25.95 -17.43
N SER A 113 18.65 27.28 -17.52
CA SER A 113 17.60 28.11 -18.14
C SER A 113 17.35 27.74 -19.61
N TYR A 114 18.41 27.41 -20.37
CA TYR A 114 18.30 26.94 -21.75
C TYR A 114 17.61 25.58 -21.84
N LEU A 115 17.93 24.65 -20.95
CA LEU A 115 17.25 23.36 -20.81
C LEU A 115 15.75 23.56 -20.60
N ARG A 116 15.36 24.44 -19.67
CA ARG A 116 13.95 24.69 -19.33
C ARG A 116 13.14 25.36 -20.45
N ILE A 117 13.79 26.10 -21.35
CA ILE A 117 13.13 26.65 -22.55
C ILE A 117 13.24 25.74 -23.78
N GLY A 118 13.82 24.53 -23.65
CA GLY A 118 13.92 23.52 -24.70
C GLY A 118 15.06 23.76 -25.71
N ASN A 119 16.06 24.57 -25.38
CA ASN A 119 17.23 24.79 -26.23
C ASN A 119 18.40 23.89 -25.80
N TYR A 120 18.30 22.60 -26.10
CA TYR A 120 19.26 21.58 -25.67
C TYR A 120 20.71 21.83 -26.12
N PRO A 121 21.00 22.26 -27.37
CA PRO A 121 22.38 22.48 -27.79
C PRO A 121 23.11 23.57 -26.99
N ARG A 122 22.41 24.68 -26.66
CA ARG A 122 22.98 25.72 -25.80
C ARG A 122 23.03 25.31 -24.33
N ALA A 123 22.06 24.52 -23.89
CA ALA A 123 22.06 23.97 -22.54
C ALA A 123 23.28 23.07 -22.33
N GLU A 124 23.57 22.20 -23.29
CA GLU A 124 24.73 21.31 -23.32
C GLU A 124 26.04 22.10 -23.21
N GLU A 125 26.27 23.05 -24.12
CA GLU A 125 27.49 23.85 -24.17
C GLU A 125 27.77 24.57 -22.84
N GLU A 126 26.74 25.16 -22.23
CA GLU A 126 26.88 25.90 -20.98
C GLU A 126 27.04 24.97 -19.78
N LEU A 127 26.31 23.85 -19.72
CA LEU A 127 26.44 22.89 -18.61
C LEU A 127 27.78 22.14 -18.63
N GLU A 128 28.35 21.84 -19.80
CA GLU A 128 29.70 21.27 -19.90
C GLU A 128 30.75 22.23 -19.32
N LYS A 129 30.64 23.53 -19.62
CA LYS A 129 31.52 24.56 -19.02
C LYS A 129 31.33 24.63 -17.50
N ALA A 130 30.10 24.50 -17.00
CA ALA A 130 29.82 24.50 -15.57
C ALA A 130 30.47 23.31 -14.84
N VAL A 131 30.40 22.11 -15.42
CA VAL A 131 31.04 20.89 -14.90
C VAL A 131 32.57 21.01 -14.89
N LEU A 132 33.17 21.66 -15.88
CA LEU A 132 34.62 21.79 -16.01
C LEU A 132 35.27 22.76 -15.00
N HIS A 133 34.52 23.70 -14.43
CA HIS A 133 35.11 24.87 -13.75
C HIS A 133 34.96 24.90 -12.23
N HIS A 134 34.02 24.16 -11.60
CA HIS A 134 33.85 24.27 -10.14
C HIS A 134 33.13 23.10 -9.45
N ARG A 135 33.64 22.69 -8.28
CA ARG A 135 33.03 21.65 -7.42
C ARG A 135 31.66 22.02 -6.85
N LEU A 136 31.41 23.31 -6.62
CA LEU A 136 30.15 23.80 -5.99
C LEU A 136 28.90 23.45 -6.80
N VAL A 137 28.95 23.56 -8.12
CA VAL A 137 27.80 23.29 -8.99
C VAL A 137 27.91 21.93 -9.67
N LEU A 138 28.95 21.16 -9.37
CA LEU A 138 29.27 19.91 -10.06
C LEU A 138 28.10 18.92 -10.00
N GLU A 139 27.49 18.76 -8.83
CA GLU A 139 26.35 17.86 -8.66
C GLU A 139 25.16 18.28 -9.52
N ASP A 140 24.71 19.52 -9.38
CA ASP A 140 23.51 20.03 -10.05
C ASP A 140 23.72 20.20 -11.56
N ALA A 141 24.90 20.65 -11.98
CA ALA A 141 25.27 20.73 -13.39
C ALA A 141 25.33 19.34 -14.04
N THR A 142 25.84 18.32 -13.33
CA THR A 142 25.87 16.94 -13.85
C THR A 142 24.46 16.36 -13.99
N LYS A 143 23.54 16.64 -13.04
CA LYS A 143 22.13 16.25 -13.15
C LYS A 143 21.45 16.91 -14.34
N ALA A 144 21.60 18.24 -14.47
CA ALA A 144 21.02 18.99 -15.57
C ALA A 144 21.60 18.56 -16.93
N LEU A 145 22.89 18.23 -16.99
CA LEU A 145 23.53 17.75 -18.21
C LEU A 145 22.99 16.37 -18.62
N ALA A 146 22.72 15.49 -17.66
CA ALA A 146 22.05 14.21 -17.91
C ALA A 146 20.65 14.39 -18.49
N GLU A 147 19.87 15.36 -17.98
CA GLU A 147 18.55 15.72 -18.52
C GLU A 147 18.67 16.23 -19.97
N VAL A 148 19.64 17.10 -20.25
CA VAL A 148 19.90 17.59 -21.62
C VAL A 148 20.17 16.43 -22.58
N TYR A 149 21.01 15.48 -22.18
CA TYR A 149 21.30 14.32 -23.03
C TYR A 149 20.10 13.38 -23.18
N GLU A 150 19.23 13.25 -22.18
CA GLU A 150 17.99 12.48 -22.30
C GLU A 150 17.01 13.14 -23.27
N PHE A 151 16.72 14.43 -23.07
CA PHE A 151 15.80 15.17 -23.95
C PHE A 151 16.35 15.34 -25.37
N GLY A 152 17.67 15.38 -25.51
CA GLY A 152 18.39 15.39 -26.78
C GLY A 152 18.54 14.00 -27.42
N GLU A 153 18.03 12.93 -26.79
CA GLU A 153 18.14 11.54 -27.27
C GLU A 153 19.60 11.12 -27.57
N GLN A 154 20.54 11.51 -26.70
CA GLN A 154 21.98 11.25 -26.83
C GLN A 154 22.48 10.16 -25.85
N PRO A 155 22.17 8.88 -26.06
CA PRO A 155 22.52 7.80 -25.12
C PRO A 155 24.05 7.60 -24.96
N GLN A 156 24.84 7.98 -25.98
CA GLN A 156 26.30 7.89 -25.94
C GLN A 156 26.91 8.90 -24.96
N ALA A 157 26.33 10.10 -24.87
CA ALA A 157 26.79 11.15 -23.97
C ALA A 157 26.52 10.78 -22.50
N ILE A 158 25.35 10.19 -22.21
CA ILE A 158 25.05 9.62 -20.88
C ILE A 158 26.05 8.52 -20.50
N ALA A 159 26.39 7.64 -21.45
CA ALA A 159 27.40 6.62 -21.22
C ALA A 159 28.79 7.20 -20.94
N ALA A 160 29.15 8.32 -21.58
CA ALA A 160 30.40 9.05 -21.33
C ALA A 160 30.43 9.67 -19.93
N LEU A 161 29.32 10.25 -19.45
CA LEU A 161 29.20 10.72 -18.06
C LEU A 161 29.35 9.57 -17.05
N MET A 162 28.71 8.43 -17.31
CA MET A 162 28.81 7.23 -16.48
C MET A 162 30.24 6.64 -16.44
N ALA A 163 31.05 6.87 -17.48
CA ALA A 163 32.44 6.41 -17.53
C ALA A 163 33.36 7.22 -16.60
N GLN A 164 32.99 8.46 -16.26
CA GLN A 164 33.74 9.33 -15.38
C GLN A 164 33.28 9.11 -13.93
N SER A 165 34.13 8.47 -13.10
CA SER A 165 33.74 8.07 -11.74
C SER A 165 33.35 9.23 -10.82
N GLU A 166 33.89 10.44 -11.05
CA GLU A 166 33.55 11.65 -10.29
C GLU A 166 32.15 12.15 -10.63
N LEU A 167 31.76 12.16 -11.91
CA LEU A 167 30.44 12.61 -12.35
C LEU A 167 29.36 11.56 -12.13
N ALA A 168 29.70 10.28 -12.29
CA ALA A 168 28.73 9.18 -12.23
C ALA A 168 27.98 9.09 -10.89
N VAL A 169 28.60 9.52 -9.78
CA VAL A 169 27.99 9.52 -8.44
C VAL A 169 26.86 10.55 -8.33
N HIS A 170 26.93 11.63 -9.10
CA HIS A 170 25.97 12.73 -9.09
C HIS A 170 24.80 12.53 -10.08
N LEU A 171 24.92 11.56 -10.99
CA LEU A 171 23.85 11.26 -11.94
C LEU A 171 22.60 10.76 -11.21
N PRO A 172 21.38 11.12 -11.68
CA PRO A 172 20.15 10.59 -11.10
C PRO A 172 20.13 9.06 -11.05
N ILE A 173 19.58 8.53 -9.96
CA ILE A 173 19.59 7.10 -9.61
C ILE A 173 19.05 6.24 -10.75
N ASN A 174 17.98 6.69 -11.43
CA ASN A 174 17.36 5.96 -12.52
C ASN A 174 18.32 5.74 -13.71
N TYR A 175 19.18 6.70 -14.06
CA TYR A 175 20.18 6.50 -15.11
C TYR A 175 21.26 5.52 -14.69
N GLN A 176 21.73 5.62 -13.45
CA GLN A 176 22.73 4.68 -12.93
C GLN A 176 22.18 3.25 -12.96
N LYS A 177 20.94 3.04 -12.48
CA LYS A 177 20.23 1.76 -12.55
C LYS A 177 20.12 1.25 -13.99
N ARG A 178 19.62 2.08 -14.91
CA ARG A 178 19.44 1.73 -16.34
C ARG A 178 20.76 1.34 -16.98
N HIS A 179 21.81 2.14 -16.80
CA HIS A 179 23.14 1.88 -17.34
C HIS A 179 23.72 0.57 -16.81
N TYR A 180 23.69 0.35 -15.49
CA TYR A 180 24.24 -0.87 -14.90
C TYR A 180 23.46 -2.11 -15.32
N LEU A 181 22.13 -2.01 -15.45
CA LEU A 181 21.29 -3.11 -15.88
C LEU A 181 21.51 -3.47 -17.36
N GLN A 182 21.61 -2.48 -18.26
CA GLN A 182 21.93 -2.70 -19.68
C GLN A 182 23.30 -3.38 -19.90
N HIS A 183 24.26 -3.12 -19.02
CA HIS A 183 25.60 -3.72 -19.07
C HIS A 183 25.75 -4.96 -18.15
N LEU A 184 24.65 -5.47 -17.60
CA LEU A 184 24.61 -6.65 -16.70
C LEU A 184 25.55 -6.52 -15.47
N LYS A 185 25.82 -5.29 -15.01
CA LYS A 185 26.63 -4.98 -13.83
C LYS A 185 25.79 -5.05 -12.54
N LEU A 186 25.22 -6.22 -12.25
CA LEU A 186 24.24 -6.43 -11.18
C LEU A 186 24.74 -6.02 -9.78
N GLY A 187 26.04 -6.19 -9.48
CA GLY A 187 26.60 -5.77 -8.20
C GLY A 187 26.54 -4.25 -7.98
N ARG A 188 26.86 -3.46 -9.02
CA ARG A 188 26.76 -1.99 -8.95
C ARG A 188 25.31 -1.53 -8.94
N TYR A 189 24.44 -2.20 -9.71
CA TYR A 189 23.00 -1.98 -9.66
C TYR A 189 22.45 -2.15 -8.22
N ALA A 190 22.79 -3.25 -7.55
CA ALA A 190 22.36 -3.51 -6.18
C ALA A 190 22.85 -2.45 -5.20
N VAL A 191 24.09 -1.98 -5.35
CA VAL A 191 24.63 -0.86 -4.56
C VAL A 191 23.82 0.41 -4.77
N VAL A 192 23.45 0.75 -6.00
CA VAL A 192 22.63 1.94 -6.30
C VAL A 192 21.24 1.83 -5.68
N VAL A 193 20.58 0.68 -5.81
CA VAL A 193 19.27 0.43 -5.19
C VAL A 193 19.35 0.56 -3.67
N TYR A 194 20.36 -0.06 -3.05
CA TYR A 194 20.60 0.04 -1.60
C TYR A 194 20.79 1.49 -1.15
N HIS A 195 21.61 2.27 -1.85
CA HIS A 195 21.80 3.69 -1.54
C HIS A 195 20.50 4.48 -1.67
N GLY A 196 19.70 4.21 -2.70
CA GLY A 196 18.38 4.82 -2.87
C GLY A 196 17.47 4.57 -1.66
N ILE A 197 17.29 3.31 -1.28
CA ILE A 197 16.47 2.92 -0.11
C ILE A 197 17.02 3.55 1.18
N SER A 198 18.35 3.50 1.37
CA SER A 198 18.98 4.04 2.59
C SER A 198 18.76 5.54 2.77
N ARG A 199 18.65 6.30 1.67
CA ARG A 199 18.37 7.74 1.70
C ARG A 199 16.91 8.05 2.04
N SER A 200 15.98 7.17 1.68
CA SER A 200 14.56 7.32 2.02
C SER A 200 14.28 7.03 3.50
N ILE A 201 15.10 6.19 4.16
CA ILE A 201 14.88 5.83 5.56
C ILE A 201 15.14 7.02 6.49
N ASN A 202 14.08 7.51 7.14
CA ASN A 202 14.19 8.37 8.31
C ASN A 202 13.64 7.68 9.57
N ARG A 203 13.94 8.26 10.74
CA ARG A 203 13.57 7.67 12.04
C ARG A 203 12.06 7.57 12.28
N PHE A 204 11.27 8.52 11.76
CA PHE A 204 9.82 8.52 11.93
C PHE A 204 9.18 7.50 11.00
N GLY A 205 9.62 7.46 9.74
CA GLY A 205 9.22 6.44 8.77
C GLY A 205 9.56 5.03 9.27
N LEU A 206 10.77 4.80 9.79
CA LEU A 206 11.14 3.51 10.38
C LEU A 206 10.24 3.13 11.56
N MET A 207 10.00 4.05 12.49
CA MET A 207 9.12 3.81 13.64
C MET A 207 7.69 3.50 13.20
N ALA A 208 7.15 4.25 12.22
CA ALA A 208 5.82 4.03 11.66
C ALA A 208 5.72 2.67 10.95
N SER A 209 6.70 2.32 10.10
CA SER A 209 6.76 1.02 9.43
C SER A 209 6.77 -0.13 10.42
N VAL A 210 7.60 -0.06 11.47
CA VAL A 210 7.63 -1.09 12.53
C VAL A 210 6.28 -1.16 13.24
N LEU A 211 5.70 -0.02 13.62
CA LEU A 211 4.42 0.02 14.33
C LEU A 211 3.29 -0.58 13.49
N ILE A 212 3.18 -0.23 12.21
CA ILE A 212 2.16 -0.75 11.30
C ILE A 212 2.31 -2.26 11.13
N THR A 213 3.53 -2.74 10.88
CA THR A 213 3.81 -4.17 10.72
C THR A 213 3.45 -4.96 11.97
N LEU A 214 3.84 -4.47 13.17
CA LEU A 214 3.50 -5.12 14.43
C LEU A 214 1.99 -5.08 14.71
N ALA A 215 1.34 -3.94 14.46
CA ALA A 215 -0.09 -3.77 14.69
C ALA A 215 -0.91 -4.82 13.94
N TRP A 216 -0.62 -5.01 12.66
CA TRP A 216 -1.29 -6.01 11.83
C TRP A 216 -0.85 -7.43 12.14
N LEU A 217 0.43 -7.66 12.48
CA LEU A 217 0.91 -8.99 12.85
C LEU A 217 0.23 -9.53 14.11
N PHE A 218 0.09 -8.70 15.14
CA PHE A 218 -0.65 -9.07 16.35
C PHE A 218 -2.13 -9.33 16.04
N TYR A 219 -2.76 -8.52 15.17
CA TYR A 219 -4.13 -8.79 14.74
C TYR A 219 -4.27 -10.17 14.09
N LEU A 220 -3.38 -10.53 13.16
CA LEU A 220 -3.41 -11.84 12.49
C LEU A 220 -3.26 -12.97 13.51
N ARG A 221 -2.34 -12.83 14.48
CA ARG A 221 -2.12 -13.82 15.53
C ARG A 221 -3.33 -13.99 16.47
N GLU A 222 -4.19 -12.98 16.59
CA GLU A 222 -5.44 -13.08 17.35
C GLU A 222 -6.52 -13.90 16.64
N LEU A 223 -6.44 -14.02 15.30
CA LEU A 223 -7.33 -14.88 14.51
C LEU A 223 -6.87 -16.34 14.49
N ASP A 224 -5.60 -16.57 14.81
CA ASP A 224 -5.01 -17.88 14.97
C ASP A 224 -5.41 -18.49 16.34
N ILE A 225 -6.58 -19.13 16.34
CA ILE A 225 -7.24 -19.61 17.57
C ILE A 225 -6.99 -21.08 17.90
N PHE A 226 -6.53 -21.89 16.94
CA PHE A 226 -6.44 -23.35 17.11
C PHE A 226 -5.00 -23.85 17.29
N GLU A 227 -4.07 -23.37 16.47
CA GLU A 227 -2.67 -23.80 16.47
C GLU A 227 -1.78 -22.58 16.22
N ARG A 228 -1.25 -22.00 17.30
CA ARG A 228 -0.57 -20.71 17.19
C ARG A 228 0.83 -20.84 16.61
N GLU A 229 1.05 -20.16 15.50
CA GLU A 229 2.32 -20.18 14.79
C GLU A 229 3.52 -19.66 15.62
N SER A 230 4.69 -20.24 15.38
CA SER A 230 5.93 -19.88 16.06
C SER A 230 6.36 -18.45 15.73
N TRP A 231 6.71 -17.65 16.75
CA TRP A 231 7.24 -16.30 16.56
C TRP A 231 8.52 -16.28 15.72
N ALA A 232 9.39 -17.27 15.90
CA ALA A 232 10.65 -17.35 15.18
C ALA A 232 10.40 -17.60 13.69
N PHE A 233 9.53 -18.54 13.35
CA PHE A 233 9.22 -18.85 11.96
C PHE A 233 8.44 -17.72 11.28
N THR A 234 7.48 -17.12 12.00
CA THR A 234 6.79 -15.90 11.58
C THR A 234 7.77 -14.77 11.22
N ALA A 235 8.78 -14.54 12.07
CA ALA A 235 9.81 -13.53 11.82
C ALA A 235 10.65 -13.87 10.58
N VAL A 236 10.99 -15.15 10.36
CA VAL A 236 11.70 -15.60 9.16
C VAL A 236 10.90 -15.30 7.89
N VAL A 237 9.60 -15.59 7.87
CA VAL A 237 8.74 -15.30 6.70
C VAL A 237 8.60 -13.80 6.47
N CYS A 238 8.46 -13.00 7.53
CA CYS A 238 8.41 -11.54 7.43
C CYS A 238 9.71 -10.97 6.83
N VAL A 239 10.87 -11.41 7.33
CA VAL A 239 12.18 -10.99 6.82
C VAL A 239 12.39 -11.48 5.39
N ALA A 240 11.91 -12.69 5.04
CA ALA A 240 11.92 -13.15 3.66
C ALA A 240 11.08 -12.24 2.75
N GLY A 241 9.89 -11.81 3.19
CA GLY A 241 9.07 -10.81 2.50
C GLY A 241 9.81 -9.48 2.27
N MET A 242 10.54 -8.99 3.29
CA MET A 242 11.40 -7.81 3.16
C MET A 242 12.56 -8.01 2.18
N PHE A 243 13.15 -9.20 2.16
CA PHE A 243 14.26 -9.50 1.25
C PHE A 243 13.78 -9.61 -0.21
N PHE A 244 12.69 -10.33 -0.46
CA PHE A 244 12.17 -10.52 -1.81
C PHE A 244 11.53 -9.25 -2.40
N SER A 245 11.05 -8.31 -1.58
CA SER A 245 10.58 -7.01 -2.08
C SER A 245 11.68 -6.21 -2.80
N LEU A 246 12.96 -6.44 -2.48
CA LEU A 246 14.07 -5.86 -3.24
C LEU A 246 14.09 -6.32 -4.71
N GLY A 247 13.51 -7.49 -4.99
CA GLY A 247 13.31 -8.01 -6.35
C GLY A 247 12.37 -7.15 -7.19
N THR A 248 11.44 -6.42 -6.57
CA THR A 248 10.53 -5.51 -7.29
C THR A 248 11.31 -4.46 -8.07
N PHE A 249 12.34 -3.84 -7.48
CA PHE A 249 13.15 -2.83 -8.16
C PHE A 249 13.78 -3.39 -9.44
N LEU A 250 14.38 -4.58 -9.34
CA LEU A 250 15.01 -5.24 -10.48
C LEU A 250 13.98 -5.61 -11.56
N LEU A 251 12.89 -6.27 -11.17
CA LEU A 251 11.87 -6.72 -12.10
C LEU A 251 11.16 -5.55 -12.80
N SER A 252 10.83 -4.49 -12.06
CA SER A 252 10.22 -3.28 -12.61
C SER A 252 11.18 -2.53 -13.54
N ASP A 253 12.47 -2.41 -13.18
CA ASP A 253 13.47 -1.77 -14.07
C ASP A 253 13.71 -2.59 -15.34
N VAL A 254 13.74 -3.93 -15.26
CA VAL A 254 13.81 -4.82 -16.43
C VAL A 254 12.54 -4.67 -17.29
N ASN A 255 11.37 -4.65 -16.66
CA ASN A 255 10.10 -4.45 -17.36
C ASN A 255 10.09 -3.11 -18.13
N ASN A 256 10.56 -2.04 -17.51
CA ASN A 256 10.65 -0.72 -18.12
C ASN A 256 11.67 -0.67 -19.27
N LEU A 257 12.77 -1.43 -19.17
CA LEU A 257 13.74 -1.58 -20.26
C LEU A 257 13.20 -2.35 -21.46
N ILE A 258 12.34 -3.35 -21.26
CA ILE A 258 11.86 -4.23 -22.32
C ILE A 258 10.58 -3.70 -22.96
N LEU A 259 9.61 -3.27 -22.15
CA LEU A 259 8.29 -2.88 -22.63
C LEU A 259 8.20 -1.39 -22.98
N GLU A 260 9.11 -0.57 -22.46
CA GLU A 260 9.12 0.91 -22.60
C GLU A 260 7.76 1.58 -22.26
N LYS A 261 6.92 0.89 -21.49
CA LYS A 261 5.63 1.40 -21.04
C LYS A 261 5.81 2.16 -19.73
N SER A 262 5.19 3.32 -19.67
CA SER A 262 5.10 4.17 -18.49
C SER A 262 3.66 4.65 -18.33
N LEU A 263 3.37 5.32 -17.22
CA LEU A 263 2.10 6.01 -17.04
C LEU A 263 2.01 7.16 -18.05
N THR A 264 0.99 7.14 -18.90
CA THR A 264 0.78 8.15 -19.95
C THR A 264 -0.37 9.10 -19.61
N GLY A 265 -1.14 8.79 -18.57
CA GLY A 265 -2.39 9.47 -18.25
C GLY A 265 -3.59 8.87 -18.96
N GLU A 266 -3.40 8.04 -19.98
CA GLU A 266 -4.48 7.33 -20.68
C GLU A 266 -5.05 6.19 -19.82
N TYR A 267 -6.37 6.06 -19.78
CA TYR A 267 -7.04 5.10 -18.90
C TYR A 267 -6.64 3.63 -19.15
N VAL A 268 -6.65 3.21 -20.42
CA VAL A 268 -6.37 1.81 -20.77
C VAL A 268 -4.89 1.48 -20.55
N ASN A 269 -3.99 2.37 -20.97
CA ASN A 269 -2.57 2.19 -20.75
C ASN A 269 -2.24 2.09 -19.26
N ASP A 270 -2.72 3.03 -18.45
CA ASP A 270 -2.38 3.09 -17.03
C ASP A 270 -2.99 1.93 -16.25
N LEU A 271 -4.18 1.44 -16.62
CA LEU A 271 -4.76 0.23 -16.04
C LEU A 271 -3.91 -1.00 -16.37
N MET A 272 -3.48 -1.15 -17.63
CA MET A 272 -2.62 -2.27 -18.04
C MET A 272 -1.24 -2.19 -17.37
N TYR A 273 -0.67 -0.99 -17.25
CA TYR A 273 0.58 -0.78 -16.53
C TYR A 273 0.43 -1.12 -15.05
N SER A 274 -0.68 -0.71 -14.41
CA SER A 274 -0.94 -1.03 -13.00
C SER A 274 -1.10 -2.54 -12.77
N ILE A 275 -1.74 -3.27 -13.69
CA ILE A 275 -1.90 -4.73 -13.55
C ILE A 275 -0.60 -5.47 -13.87
N ILE A 276 0.03 -5.17 -15.01
CA ILE A 276 1.16 -5.96 -15.54
C ILE A 276 2.50 -5.46 -15.01
N GLY A 277 2.70 -4.15 -14.99
CA GLY A 277 3.95 -3.51 -14.58
C GLY A 277 4.11 -3.36 -13.07
N ILE A 278 3.00 -3.36 -12.31
CA ILE A 278 3.02 -3.26 -10.85
C ILE A 278 2.47 -4.56 -10.24
N GLY A 279 1.18 -4.83 -10.39
CA GLY A 279 0.48 -5.94 -9.72
C GLY A 279 1.15 -7.32 -9.90
N ILE A 280 1.43 -7.73 -11.15
CA ILE A 280 2.09 -9.02 -11.43
C ILE A 280 3.48 -9.09 -10.77
N ILE A 281 4.28 -8.03 -10.90
CA ILE A 281 5.66 -8.02 -10.38
C ILE A 281 5.65 -8.12 -8.87
N GLU A 282 4.82 -7.32 -8.22
CA GLU A 282 4.78 -7.28 -6.78
C GLU A 282 4.17 -8.54 -6.16
N GLU A 283 3.07 -9.06 -6.73
CA GLU A 283 2.50 -10.32 -6.22
C GLU A 283 3.43 -11.51 -6.47
N LEU A 284 4.25 -11.46 -7.54
CA LEU A 284 5.25 -12.50 -7.79
C LEU A 284 6.29 -12.54 -6.68
N VAL A 285 6.83 -11.39 -6.27
CA VAL A 285 7.85 -11.40 -5.20
C VAL A 285 7.24 -11.71 -3.83
N LYS A 286 5.99 -11.30 -3.57
CA LYS A 286 5.29 -11.59 -2.30
C LYS A 286 4.95 -13.07 -2.13
N ILE A 287 4.64 -13.79 -3.21
CA ILE A 287 4.26 -15.21 -3.11
C ILE A 287 5.46 -16.14 -2.98
N ILE A 288 6.69 -15.72 -3.33
CA ILE A 288 7.88 -16.59 -3.26
C ILE A 288 8.11 -17.14 -1.84
N PRO A 289 8.17 -16.32 -0.77
CA PRO A 289 8.32 -16.85 0.60
C PRO A 289 7.24 -17.87 0.95
N VAL A 290 5.99 -17.58 0.60
CA VAL A 290 4.84 -18.45 0.89
C VAL A 290 4.94 -19.77 0.15
N ALA A 291 5.30 -19.75 -1.13
CA ALA A 291 5.50 -20.95 -1.95
C ALA A 291 6.64 -21.82 -1.39
N LEU A 292 7.72 -21.19 -0.88
CA LEU A 292 8.81 -21.91 -0.21
C LEU A 292 8.33 -22.56 1.09
N VAL A 293 7.54 -21.85 1.91
CA VAL A 293 6.96 -22.42 3.14
C VAL A 293 6.04 -23.59 2.80
N ILE A 294 5.13 -23.44 1.82
CA ILE A 294 4.21 -24.51 1.38
C ILE A 294 4.98 -25.74 0.89
N ALA A 295 6.07 -25.53 0.16
CA ALA A 295 6.84 -26.63 -0.45
C ALA A 295 7.77 -27.35 0.54
N PHE A 296 8.35 -26.63 1.51
CA PHE A 296 9.48 -27.14 2.31
C PHE A 296 9.23 -27.16 3.82
N SER A 297 8.18 -26.50 4.32
CA SER A 297 7.89 -26.44 5.74
C SER A 297 6.75 -27.39 6.14
N LYS A 298 6.81 -27.86 7.39
CA LYS A 298 5.71 -28.57 8.05
C LYS A 298 4.84 -27.65 8.91
N GLU A 299 5.21 -26.38 9.03
CA GLU A 299 4.47 -25.39 9.82
C GLU A 299 3.07 -25.17 9.24
N ILE A 300 2.89 -25.23 7.91
CA ILE A 300 1.55 -25.18 7.30
C ILE A 300 0.85 -26.53 7.49
N ASP A 301 0.02 -26.57 8.52
CA ASP A 301 -0.60 -27.78 9.00
C ASP A 301 -2.13 -27.65 9.10
N GLU A 302 -2.67 -26.44 9.09
CA GLU A 302 -4.08 -26.09 8.93
C GLU A 302 -4.32 -25.04 7.83
N PRO A 303 -5.57 -24.85 7.36
CA PRO A 303 -5.83 -23.94 6.24
C PRO A 303 -5.53 -22.48 6.56
N TYR A 304 -5.69 -22.04 7.82
CA TYR A 304 -5.48 -20.65 8.20
C TYR A 304 -4.01 -20.23 8.01
N ASP A 305 -3.06 -21.11 8.29
CA ASP A 305 -1.60 -20.89 8.16
C ASP A 305 -1.21 -20.41 6.76
N MET A 306 -1.87 -20.94 5.71
CA MET A 306 -1.64 -20.49 4.34
C MET A 306 -1.97 -19.02 4.15
N ILE A 307 -3.08 -18.56 4.74
CA ILE A 307 -3.49 -17.15 4.71
C ILE A 307 -2.59 -16.34 5.65
N PHE A 308 -2.28 -16.85 6.84
CA PHE A 308 -1.40 -16.21 7.81
C PHE A 308 -0.03 -15.91 7.21
N TYR A 309 0.67 -16.92 6.65
CA TYR A 309 2.00 -16.72 6.06
C TYR A 309 1.97 -15.87 4.80
N ALA A 310 0.88 -15.87 4.04
CA ALA A 310 0.67 -14.93 2.93
C ALA A 310 0.60 -13.48 3.41
N CYS A 311 -0.18 -13.23 4.46
CA CYS A 311 -0.25 -11.92 5.10
C CYS A 311 1.11 -11.52 5.70
N VAL A 312 1.83 -12.43 6.36
CA VAL A 312 3.15 -12.14 6.95
C VAL A 312 4.19 -11.80 5.87
N SER A 313 4.20 -12.53 4.75
CA SER A 313 5.05 -12.20 3.60
C SER A 313 4.72 -10.81 3.04
N ALA A 314 3.42 -10.52 2.87
CA ALA A 314 2.93 -9.22 2.42
C ALA A 314 3.26 -8.08 3.41
N LEU A 315 3.23 -8.34 4.72
CA LEU A 315 3.64 -7.38 5.76
C LEU A 315 5.14 -7.06 5.68
N GLY A 316 5.98 -8.06 5.41
CA GLY A 316 7.41 -7.86 5.15
C GLY A 316 7.66 -7.02 3.90
N PHE A 317 6.92 -7.27 2.82
CA PHE A 317 6.97 -6.44 1.62
C PHE A 317 6.56 -4.99 1.92
N ALA A 318 5.38 -4.82 2.53
CA ALA A 318 4.81 -3.50 2.82
C ALA A 318 5.68 -2.72 3.81
N PHE A 319 6.45 -3.39 4.68
CA PHE A 319 7.43 -2.74 5.54
C PHE A 319 8.50 -2.01 4.72
N VAL A 320 9.13 -2.69 3.74
CA VAL A 320 10.17 -2.07 2.90
C VAL A 320 9.57 -0.97 2.04
N GLU A 321 8.39 -1.17 1.50
CA GLU A 321 7.70 -0.16 0.71
C GLU A 321 7.38 1.08 1.58
N ASN A 322 6.84 0.90 2.78
CA ASN A 322 6.58 1.99 3.72
C ASN A 322 7.86 2.76 4.10
N LEU A 323 9.01 2.09 4.22
CA LEU A 323 10.29 2.78 4.44
C LEU A 323 10.66 3.73 3.29
N VAL A 324 10.29 3.38 2.06
CA VAL A 324 10.52 4.23 0.88
C VAL A 324 9.49 5.35 0.80
N TYR A 325 8.22 5.07 1.11
CA TYR A 325 7.13 6.04 1.01
C TYR A 325 7.12 7.09 2.14
N PHE A 326 7.55 6.72 3.35
CA PHE A 326 7.64 7.65 4.48
C PHE A 326 8.96 8.38 4.48
N ASP A 327 9.44 8.84 3.32
CA ASP A 327 10.66 9.63 3.27
C ASP A 327 10.50 10.97 4.02
N GLY A 328 11.56 11.78 4.07
CA GLY A 328 11.67 12.94 4.97
C GLY A 328 10.51 13.94 4.91
N ASP A 329 9.78 14.00 3.78
CA ASP A 329 8.75 14.99 3.51
C ASP A 329 7.33 14.41 3.43
N HIS A 330 7.16 13.08 3.54
CA HIS A 330 5.89 12.39 3.29
C HIS A 330 5.36 11.57 4.47
N THR A 331 5.42 12.12 5.70
CA THR A 331 4.89 11.43 6.88
C THR A 331 3.38 11.57 7.04
N GLU A 332 2.73 12.48 6.32
CA GLU A 332 1.27 12.71 6.33
C GLU A 332 0.44 11.56 5.73
N ILE A 333 1.08 10.61 5.04
CA ILE A 333 0.40 9.46 4.44
C ILE A 333 0.45 8.19 5.30
N ILE A 334 1.09 8.24 6.48
CA ILE A 334 1.29 7.08 7.38
C ILE A 334 -0.03 6.34 7.65
N HIS A 335 -1.07 7.05 8.09
CA HIS A 335 -2.37 6.46 8.39
C HIS A 335 -3.04 5.86 7.16
N SER A 336 -2.99 6.55 6.01
CA SER A 336 -3.61 6.08 4.79
C SER A 336 -2.98 4.76 4.34
N ARG A 337 -1.65 4.65 4.38
CA ARG A 337 -0.94 3.41 4.07
C ARG A 337 -1.26 2.31 5.07
N ALA A 338 -1.30 2.63 6.36
CA ALA A 338 -1.65 1.67 7.42
C ALA A 338 -3.05 1.06 7.25
N PHE A 339 -4.04 1.86 6.84
CA PHE A 339 -5.45 1.44 6.77
C PHE A 339 -5.82 0.83 5.43
N THR A 340 -5.12 1.21 4.36
CA THR A 340 -5.49 0.81 2.99
C THR A 340 -4.42 -0.02 2.33
N SER A 341 -3.22 0.50 2.08
CA SER A 341 -2.16 -0.20 1.33
C SER A 341 -1.72 -1.48 2.04
N VAL A 342 -1.39 -1.42 3.33
CA VAL A 342 -0.93 -2.62 4.06
C VAL A 342 -2.01 -3.69 4.14
N VAL A 343 -3.27 -3.28 4.35
CA VAL A 343 -4.43 -4.18 4.31
C VAL A 343 -4.61 -4.77 2.90
N GLY A 344 -4.49 -3.94 1.86
CA GLY A 344 -4.54 -4.33 0.46
C GLY A 344 -3.50 -5.41 0.14
N HIS A 345 -2.24 -5.21 0.48
CA HIS A 345 -1.19 -6.20 0.25
C HIS A 345 -1.50 -7.55 0.92
N MET A 346 -1.97 -7.54 2.17
CA MET A 346 -2.41 -8.77 2.85
C MET A 346 -3.55 -9.46 2.08
N ILE A 347 -4.55 -8.70 1.61
CA ILE A 347 -5.67 -9.23 0.82
C ILE A 347 -5.20 -9.83 -0.49
N PHE A 348 -4.37 -9.12 -1.27
CA PHE A 348 -3.96 -9.53 -2.60
C PHE A 348 -3.16 -10.83 -2.56
N THR A 349 -2.17 -10.92 -1.68
CA THR A 349 -1.38 -12.14 -1.54
C THR A 349 -2.20 -13.29 -0.92
N SER A 350 -3.17 -12.98 -0.04
CA SER A 350 -4.13 -13.97 0.46
C SER A 350 -4.99 -14.60 -0.63
N ILE A 351 -5.30 -13.90 -1.73
CA ILE A 351 -6.04 -14.47 -2.86
C ILE A 351 -5.23 -15.64 -3.46
N VAL A 352 -3.92 -15.45 -3.66
CA VAL A 352 -3.06 -16.52 -4.20
C VAL A 352 -2.97 -17.70 -3.24
N ALA A 353 -2.77 -17.43 -1.95
CA ALA A 353 -2.72 -18.46 -0.91
C ALA A 353 -4.04 -19.22 -0.77
N TYR A 354 -5.18 -18.54 -0.94
CA TYR A 354 -6.48 -19.18 -0.94
C TYR A 354 -6.66 -20.15 -2.11
N GLY A 355 -6.00 -19.91 -3.25
CA GLY A 355 -5.92 -20.89 -4.34
C GLY A 355 -5.27 -22.20 -3.88
N PHE A 356 -4.08 -22.12 -3.26
CA PHE A 356 -3.41 -23.30 -2.68
C PHE A 356 -4.24 -23.98 -1.60
N LEU A 357 -4.92 -23.20 -0.77
CA LEU A 357 -5.83 -23.68 0.27
C LEU A 357 -6.97 -24.50 -0.33
N LEU A 358 -7.66 -23.96 -1.35
CA LEU A 358 -8.75 -24.67 -2.03
C LEU A 358 -8.25 -25.97 -2.66
N GLN A 359 -7.09 -25.93 -3.32
CA GLN A 359 -6.51 -27.12 -3.94
C GLN A 359 -6.17 -28.19 -2.88
N ARG A 360 -5.58 -27.81 -1.74
CA ARG A 360 -5.16 -28.79 -0.72
C ARG A 360 -6.32 -29.34 0.12
N TYR A 361 -7.29 -28.52 0.49
CA TYR A 361 -8.30 -28.88 1.51
C TYR A 361 -9.71 -29.10 0.97
N ARG A 362 -10.04 -28.62 -0.23
CA ARG A 362 -11.40 -28.70 -0.80
C ARG A 362 -11.46 -29.46 -2.12
N HIS A 363 -10.47 -29.26 -2.98
CA HIS A 363 -10.42 -29.77 -4.33
C HIS A 363 -9.05 -30.37 -4.67
N PRO A 364 -8.67 -31.50 -4.01
CA PRO A 364 -7.36 -32.15 -4.21
C PRO A 364 -7.12 -32.59 -5.66
N ASP A 365 -8.18 -32.82 -6.42
CA ASP A 365 -8.12 -33.23 -7.83
C ASP A 365 -7.75 -32.09 -8.79
N TRP A 366 -7.76 -30.83 -8.32
CA TRP A 366 -7.38 -29.69 -9.16
C TRP A 366 -5.87 -29.63 -9.39
N ASN A 367 -5.47 -29.31 -10.62
CA ASN A 367 -4.07 -29.10 -10.96
C ASN A 367 -3.53 -27.83 -10.29
N VAL A 368 -2.52 -27.99 -9.42
CA VAL A 368 -1.93 -26.91 -8.64
C VAL A 368 -1.41 -25.74 -9.48
N TRP A 369 -0.87 -25.99 -10.68
CA TRP A 369 -0.32 -24.95 -11.53
C TRP A 369 -1.42 -24.11 -12.20
N ILE A 370 -2.54 -24.75 -12.57
CA ILE A 370 -3.71 -24.03 -13.11
C ILE A 370 -4.34 -23.17 -12.02
N VAL A 371 -4.49 -23.72 -10.82
CA VAL A 371 -5.03 -22.99 -9.66
C VAL A 371 -4.12 -21.81 -9.31
N PHE A 372 -2.81 -22.05 -9.20
CA PHE A 372 -1.84 -20.99 -8.95
C PHE A 372 -1.94 -19.89 -10.02
N GLY A 373 -1.88 -20.23 -11.31
CA GLY A 373 -1.94 -19.25 -12.39
C GLY A 373 -3.24 -18.42 -12.38
N ALA A 374 -4.38 -19.06 -12.11
CA ALA A 374 -5.67 -18.37 -12.05
C ALA A 374 -5.78 -17.40 -10.86
N PHE A 375 -5.42 -17.85 -9.65
CA PHE A 375 -5.49 -17.02 -8.44
C PHE A 375 -4.38 -15.96 -8.39
N PHE A 376 -3.19 -16.25 -8.93
CA PHE A 376 -2.12 -15.28 -9.13
C PHE A 376 -2.54 -14.15 -10.07
N PHE A 377 -3.11 -14.49 -11.23
CA PHE A 377 -3.62 -13.48 -12.16
C PHE A 377 -4.75 -12.66 -11.54
N MET A 378 -5.68 -13.31 -10.81
CA MET A 378 -6.74 -12.62 -10.09
C MET A 378 -6.17 -11.64 -9.06
N ALA A 379 -5.21 -12.06 -8.23
CA ALA A 379 -4.54 -11.20 -7.25
C ALA A 379 -3.88 -9.99 -7.93
N SER A 380 -3.18 -10.23 -9.04
CA SER A 380 -2.51 -9.18 -9.82
C SER A 380 -3.49 -8.16 -10.42
N VAL A 381 -4.64 -8.61 -10.92
CA VAL A 381 -5.71 -7.72 -11.43
C VAL A 381 -6.33 -6.92 -10.29
N VAL A 382 -6.65 -7.58 -9.18
CA VAL A 382 -7.24 -6.92 -8.00
C VAL A 382 -6.27 -5.85 -7.48
N HIS A 383 -4.98 -6.19 -7.32
CA HIS A 383 -3.94 -5.23 -6.94
C HIS A 383 -3.79 -4.09 -7.95
N GLY A 384 -3.65 -4.38 -9.25
CA GLY A 384 -3.52 -3.33 -10.26
C GLY A 384 -4.73 -2.39 -10.34
N VAL A 385 -5.95 -2.87 -10.04
CA VAL A 385 -7.13 -2.01 -9.93
C VAL A 385 -7.03 -1.09 -8.71
N TYR A 386 -6.50 -1.57 -7.58
CA TYR A 386 -6.25 -0.74 -6.39
C TYR A 386 -5.30 0.42 -6.74
N ASP A 387 -4.17 0.12 -7.38
CA ASP A 387 -3.18 1.14 -7.77
C ASP A 387 -3.75 2.11 -8.80
N PHE A 388 -4.43 1.59 -9.83
CA PHE A 388 -5.05 2.42 -10.87
C PHE A 388 -6.04 3.43 -10.28
N LEU A 389 -6.90 3.00 -9.33
CA LEU A 389 -7.87 3.88 -8.68
C LEU A 389 -7.18 4.98 -7.86
N LEU A 390 -6.08 4.66 -7.18
CA LEU A 390 -5.28 5.65 -6.45
C LEU A 390 -4.55 6.62 -7.40
N ILE A 391 -3.91 6.11 -8.46
CA ILE A 391 -3.21 6.91 -9.47
C ILE A 391 -4.17 7.90 -10.15
N LYS A 392 -5.39 7.45 -10.48
CA LYS A 392 -6.45 8.30 -11.05
C LYS A 392 -7.16 9.18 -10.03
N LYS A 393 -6.87 9.02 -8.73
CA LYS A 393 -7.51 9.73 -7.61
C LYS A 393 -9.03 9.55 -7.59
N TRP A 394 -9.50 8.36 -8.01
CA TRP A 394 -10.92 8.00 -8.06
C TRP A 394 -11.41 7.48 -6.71
N MET A 395 -11.51 8.39 -5.74
CA MET A 395 -11.76 8.05 -4.34
C MET A 395 -13.10 7.34 -4.10
N ILE A 396 -14.19 7.75 -4.75
CA ILE A 396 -15.51 7.10 -4.56
C ILE A 396 -15.47 5.63 -5.04
N PRO A 397 -15.07 5.32 -6.30
CA PRO A 397 -14.87 3.94 -6.73
C PRO A 397 -13.88 3.17 -5.84
N PHE A 398 -12.79 3.81 -5.40
CA PHE A 398 -11.80 3.22 -4.50
C PHE A 398 -12.44 2.72 -3.20
N PHE A 399 -13.29 3.51 -2.53
CA PHE A 399 -13.94 3.08 -1.29
C PHE A 399 -14.89 1.90 -1.50
N PHE A 400 -15.69 1.90 -2.57
CA PHE A 400 -16.56 0.76 -2.89
C PHE A 400 -15.76 -0.50 -3.18
N TYR A 401 -14.70 -0.36 -3.97
CA TYR A 401 -13.76 -1.44 -4.27
C TYR A 401 -13.10 -1.97 -2.97
N PHE A 402 -12.63 -1.07 -2.09
CA PHE A 402 -11.93 -1.45 -0.86
C PHE A 402 -12.84 -2.21 0.12
N ILE A 403 -14.09 -1.76 0.29
CA ILE A 403 -15.11 -2.46 1.09
C ILE A 403 -15.38 -3.86 0.52
N LEU A 404 -15.48 -3.97 -0.81
CA LEU A 404 -15.72 -5.24 -1.50
C LEU A 404 -14.58 -6.23 -1.26
N ILE A 405 -13.33 -5.83 -1.45
CA ILE A 405 -12.18 -6.73 -1.29
C ILE A 405 -11.96 -7.15 0.18
N ILE A 406 -12.23 -6.26 1.16
CA ILE A 406 -12.21 -6.64 2.58
C ILE A 406 -13.25 -7.71 2.86
N GLN A 407 -14.45 -7.56 2.31
CA GLN A 407 -15.50 -8.54 2.52
C GLN A 407 -15.18 -9.90 1.89
N VAL A 408 -14.55 -9.90 0.70
CA VAL A 408 -14.02 -11.13 0.10
C VAL A 408 -12.97 -11.74 1.03
N TRP A 409 -12.00 -10.97 1.50
CA TRP A 409 -10.93 -11.45 2.38
C TRP A 409 -11.44 -12.06 3.69
N LEU A 410 -12.44 -11.43 4.32
CA LEU A 410 -13.11 -11.98 5.49
C LEU A 410 -13.72 -13.36 5.22
N ILE A 411 -14.30 -13.56 4.03
CA ILE A 411 -14.82 -14.87 3.63
C ILE A 411 -13.69 -15.88 3.44
N LEU A 412 -12.55 -15.47 2.87
CA LEU A 412 -11.38 -16.34 2.71
C LEU A 412 -10.85 -16.80 4.07
N ILE A 413 -10.66 -15.87 5.00
CA ILE A 413 -10.22 -16.15 6.38
C ILE A 413 -11.24 -17.06 7.09
N ASN A 414 -12.53 -16.73 7.02
CA ASN A 414 -13.57 -17.52 7.70
C ASN A 414 -13.61 -18.96 7.16
N ASN A 415 -13.46 -19.13 5.85
CA ASN A 415 -13.37 -20.46 5.23
C ASN A 415 -12.12 -21.22 5.68
N ALA A 416 -10.99 -20.52 5.84
CA ALA A 416 -9.77 -21.14 6.32
C ALA A 416 -9.93 -21.64 7.77
N ILE A 417 -10.39 -20.78 8.68
CA ILE A 417 -10.62 -21.12 10.10
C ILE A 417 -11.65 -22.26 10.24
N ASN A 418 -12.76 -22.21 9.49
CA ASN A 418 -13.84 -23.19 9.55
C ASN A 418 -13.42 -24.62 9.19
N ASN A 419 -12.37 -24.76 8.40
CA ASN A 419 -11.91 -26.05 7.87
C ASN A 419 -10.59 -26.49 8.50
N SER A 420 -10.21 -25.90 9.63
CA SER A 420 -9.10 -26.41 10.45
C SER A 420 -9.39 -27.84 10.93
N LYS A 421 -8.35 -28.67 10.92
CA LYS A 421 -8.39 -30.02 11.50
C LYS A 421 -8.44 -30.00 13.04
N TYR A 422 -8.01 -28.89 13.65
CA TYR A 422 -8.02 -28.66 15.10
C TYR A 422 -9.31 -27.97 15.59
N PHE A 423 -10.26 -27.75 14.69
CA PHE A 423 -11.49 -27.03 15.00
C PHE A 423 -12.23 -27.62 16.22
N THR A 424 -12.50 -26.74 17.19
CA THR A 424 -13.38 -27.01 18.33
C THR A 424 -14.19 -25.77 18.70
N TYR A 425 -15.44 -25.96 19.13
CA TYR A 425 -16.31 -24.88 19.58
C TYR A 425 -15.92 -24.31 20.96
N GLN A 426 -14.94 -24.92 21.64
CA GLN A 426 -14.38 -24.41 22.89
C GLN A 426 -13.58 -23.11 22.70
N PHE A 427 -12.92 -22.96 21.55
CA PHE A 427 -12.22 -21.72 21.21
C PHE A 427 -13.18 -20.80 20.47
N GLN A 428 -13.20 -19.53 20.88
CA GLN A 428 -14.03 -18.50 20.28
C GLN A 428 -13.18 -17.27 19.99
N ILE A 429 -13.51 -16.59 18.90
CA ILE A 429 -12.93 -15.28 18.59
C ILE A 429 -13.58 -14.24 19.49
N GLU A 430 -12.78 -13.64 20.38
CA GLU A 430 -13.22 -12.55 21.26
C GLU A 430 -13.35 -11.23 20.47
N ALA A 431 -14.49 -11.07 19.79
CA ALA A 431 -14.74 -9.93 18.91
C ALA A 431 -14.49 -8.58 19.60
N ASP A 432 -14.94 -8.40 20.85
CA ASP A 432 -14.77 -7.14 21.57
C ASP A 432 -13.30 -6.83 21.88
N ARG A 433 -12.49 -7.86 22.16
CA ARG A 433 -11.03 -7.73 22.37
C ARG A 433 -10.34 -7.29 21.10
N ILE A 434 -10.61 -7.98 19.99
CA ILE A 434 -10.03 -7.66 18.67
C ILE A 434 -10.46 -6.27 18.20
N GLN A 435 -11.74 -5.93 18.36
CA GLN A 435 -12.26 -4.62 18.00
C GLN A 435 -11.55 -3.51 18.80
N SER A 436 -11.45 -3.66 20.12
CA SER A 436 -10.79 -2.68 21.00
C SER A 436 -9.31 -2.55 20.67
N TYR A 437 -8.63 -3.68 20.42
CA TYR A 437 -7.24 -3.71 19.98
C TYR A 437 -7.04 -2.94 18.67
N LEU A 438 -7.84 -3.21 17.64
CA LEU A 438 -7.74 -2.54 16.35
C LEU A 438 -8.00 -1.03 16.48
N VAL A 439 -9.02 -0.61 17.23
CA VAL A 439 -9.26 0.82 17.49
C VAL A 439 -8.04 1.46 18.14
N LEU A 440 -7.48 0.83 19.19
CA LEU A 440 -6.32 1.36 19.89
C LEU A 440 -5.07 1.42 19.01
N ALA A 441 -4.76 0.34 18.30
CA ALA A 441 -3.58 0.24 17.46
C ALA A 441 -3.61 1.24 16.29
N LEU A 442 -4.75 1.32 15.58
CA LEU A 442 -4.90 2.23 14.44
C LEU A 442 -4.97 3.71 14.88
N THR A 443 -5.58 3.99 16.04
CA THR A 443 -5.52 5.34 16.64
C THR A 443 -4.11 5.68 17.11
N GLY A 444 -3.36 4.72 17.64
CA GLY A 444 -1.95 4.90 18.01
C GLY A 444 -1.07 5.29 16.82
N ILE A 445 -1.34 4.73 15.64
CA ILE A 445 -0.65 5.12 14.39
C ILE A 445 -0.93 6.58 14.03
N LEU A 446 -2.18 7.06 14.16
CA LEU A 446 -2.52 8.48 13.96
C LEU A 446 -1.78 9.41 14.94
N VAL A 447 -1.63 8.98 16.20
CA VAL A 447 -0.89 9.75 17.20
C VAL A 447 0.60 9.83 16.83
N VAL A 448 1.19 8.73 16.36
CA VAL A 448 2.59 8.71 15.90
C VAL A 448 2.79 9.62 14.69
N GLU A 449 1.89 9.57 13.72
CA GLU A 449 1.90 10.48 12.58
C GLU A 449 1.84 11.95 13.02
N TYR A 450 0.92 12.29 13.91
CA TYR A 450 0.81 13.66 14.43
C TYR A 450 2.11 14.13 15.10
N VAL A 451 2.73 13.27 15.92
CA VAL A 451 4.01 13.59 16.58
C VAL A 451 5.14 13.76 15.56
N ALA A 452 5.20 12.91 14.54
CA ALA A 452 6.17 13.01 13.45
C ALA A 452 6.02 14.34 12.69
N MET A 453 4.79 14.66 12.27
CA MET A 453 4.45 15.91 11.58
C MET A 453 4.79 17.13 12.43
N ALA A 454 4.47 17.11 13.72
CA ALA A 454 4.74 18.22 14.63
C ALA A 454 6.24 18.46 14.80
N TRP A 455 7.03 17.38 14.77
CA TRP A 455 8.48 17.46 14.84
C TRP A 455 9.11 17.98 13.54
N GLN A 456 8.67 17.46 12.39
CA GLN A 456 9.29 17.76 11.09
C GLN A 456 8.88 19.12 10.53
N HIS A 457 7.59 19.47 10.64
CA HIS A 457 7.01 20.64 9.97
C HIS A 457 6.45 21.68 10.95
N GLY A 458 6.50 21.40 12.25
CA GLY A 458 6.01 22.27 13.31
C GLY A 458 4.52 22.07 13.62
N GLN A 459 4.08 22.70 14.71
CA GLN A 459 2.74 22.46 15.29
C GLN A 459 1.59 22.89 14.38
N ALA A 460 1.77 23.96 13.60
CA ALA A 460 0.74 24.49 12.72
C ALA A 460 0.38 23.50 11.59
N GLU A 461 1.40 22.90 10.98
CA GLU A 461 1.21 21.90 9.92
C GLU A 461 0.63 20.60 10.50
N ALA A 462 1.15 20.16 11.65
CA ALA A 462 0.63 18.99 12.34
C ALA A 462 -0.85 19.12 12.72
N HIS A 463 -1.31 20.30 13.14
CA HIS A 463 -2.72 20.52 13.43
C HIS A 463 -3.59 20.40 12.18
N ARG A 464 -3.11 20.91 11.03
CA ARG A 464 -3.80 20.78 9.75
C ARG A 464 -3.86 19.31 9.30
N GLY A 465 -2.73 18.61 9.36
CA GLY A 465 -2.63 17.18 9.06
C GLY A 465 -3.52 16.33 9.97
N LEU A 466 -3.59 16.64 11.28
CA LEU A 466 -4.47 15.93 12.21
C LEU A 466 -5.94 16.00 11.81
N TRP A 467 -6.43 17.17 11.40
CA TRP A 467 -7.83 17.29 10.96
C TRP A 467 -8.12 16.43 9.73
N GLN A 468 -7.19 16.40 8.77
CA GLN A 468 -7.29 15.53 7.60
C GLN A 468 -7.25 14.06 8.01
N ALA A 469 -6.32 13.68 8.88
CA ALA A 469 -6.14 12.32 9.37
C ALA A 469 -7.29 11.84 10.27
N VAL A 470 -7.95 12.72 11.03
CA VAL A 470 -9.14 12.38 11.83
C VAL A 470 -10.37 12.22 10.94
N LEU A 471 -10.61 13.17 10.02
CA LEU A 471 -11.74 13.10 9.09
C LEU A 471 -11.59 11.91 8.15
N GLY A 472 -10.35 11.62 7.73
CA GLY A 472 -10.04 10.51 6.86
C GLY A 472 -9.82 9.16 7.53
N GLY A 473 -9.35 9.14 8.78
CA GLY A 473 -9.04 7.93 9.53
C GLY A 473 -10.19 7.39 10.38
N SER A 474 -11.10 8.25 10.85
CA SER A 474 -12.19 7.83 11.75
C SER A 474 -13.11 6.77 11.13
N PHE A 475 -13.55 6.96 9.88
CA PHE A 475 -14.36 5.96 9.19
C PHE A 475 -13.61 4.64 8.94
N PRO A 476 -12.39 4.62 8.34
CA PRO A 476 -11.61 3.39 8.18
C PRO A 476 -11.33 2.67 9.50
N ILE A 477 -10.98 3.38 10.58
CA ILE A 477 -10.73 2.75 11.88
C ILE A 477 -11.96 2.01 12.38
N LEU A 478 -13.11 2.68 12.42
CA LEU A 478 -14.36 2.07 12.88
C LEU A 478 -14.80 0.94 11.94
N PHE A 479 -14.67 1.14 10.63
CA PHE A 479 -15.01 0.15 9.62
C PHE A 479 -14.14 -1.11 9.76
N LEU A 480 -12.81 -0.97 9.78
CA LEU A 480 -11.87 -2.08 9.94
C LEU A 480 -12.09 -2.77 11.29
N ALA A 481 -12.12 -2.02 12.40
CA ALA A 481 -12.28 -2.62 13.72
C ALA A 481 -13.60 -3.39 13.88
N THR A 482 -14.70 -2.93 13.28
CA THR A 482 -15.99 -3.62 13.35
C THR A 482 -16.09 -4.83 12.40
N LYS A 483 -15.46 -4.76 11.22
CA LYS A 483 -15.50 -5.82 10.22
C LYS A 483 -14.52 -6.94 10.51
N LEU A 484 -13.30 -6.58 10.88
CA LEU A 484 -12.19 -7.49 11.14
C LEU A 484 -12.27 -8.19 12.51
N SER A 485 -13.19 -7.82 13.38
CA SER A 485 -13.39 -8.49 14.67
C SER A 485 -14.43 -9.60 14.67
N ARG A 486 -15.24 -9.73 13.61
CA ARG A 486 -16.45 -10.58 13.63
C ARG A 486 -16.40 -11.68 12.57
N PHE A 487 -16.26 -12.92 13.03
CA PHE A 487 -16.21 -14.13 12.19
C PHE A 487 -17.32 -15.11 12.59
N ASP A 488 -17.98 -15.74 11.62
CA ASP A 488 -19.00 -16.78 11.89
C ASP A 488 -18.35 -18.15 11.75
N ILE A 489 -17.93 -18.71 12.88
CA ILE A 489 -17.17 -19.95 12.91
C ILE A 489 -18.14 -21.15 12.90
N VAL A 490 -18.08 -21.93 11.83
CA VAL A 490 -18.93 -23.11 11.59
C VAL A 490 -18.07 -24.25 11.07
N LYS A 491 -18.03 -25.36 11.82
CA LYS A 491 -17.17 -26.51 11.50
C LYS A 491 -17.45 -27.03 10.09
N ASN A 492 -16.39 -27.22 9.31
CA ASN A 492 -16.40 -27.75 7.94
C ASN A 492 -17.28 -26.96 6.95
N TYR A 493 -17.59 -25.70 7.26
CA TYR A 493 -18.41 -24.86 6.40
C TYR A 493 -17.56 -24.04 5.44
N TRP A 494 -17.89 -24.13 4.16
CA TRP A 494 -17.34 -23.28 3.12
C TRP A 494 -18.40 -22.30 2.65
N ARG A 495 -18.25 -21.04 3.05
CA ARG A 495 -19.09 -19.94 2.60
C ARG A 495 -18.83 -19.65 1.13
N GLN A 496 -19.90 -19.60 0.34
CA GLN A 496 -19.84 -19.28 -1.08
C GLN A 496 -19.68 -17.76 -1.30
N LEU A 497 -18.91 -17.40 -2.33
CA LEU A 497 -18.82 -16.03 -2.84
C LEU A 497 -19.97 -15.82 -3.82
N THR A 498 -21.11 -15.28 -3.36
CA THR A 498 -22.24 -14.93 -4.22
C THR A 498 -22.33 -13.40 -4.38
N PHE A 499 -22.45 -12.94 -5.62
CA PHE A 499 -22.56 -11.52 -5.99
C PHE A 499 -23.91 -11.26 -6.69
N SER A 500 -25.00 -11.26 -5.94
CA SER A 500 -26.30 -10.72 -6.37
C SER A 500 -26.55 -9.32 -5.79
N LEU A 501 -27.35 -8.47 -6.45
CA LEU A 501 -27.68 -7.11 -5.96
C LEU A 501 -28.21 -7.09 -4.52
N MET A 502 -29.09 -8.05 -4.18
CA MET A 502 -29.61 -8.21 -2.81
C MET A 502 -28.57 -8.81 -1.86
N SER A 503 -27.66 -9.65 -2.37
CA SER A 503 -26.50 -10.08 -1.59
C SER A 503 -25.55 -8.92 -1.32
N ILE A 504 -25.33 -7.96 -2.23
CA ILE A 504 -24.38 -6.84 -2.06
C ILE A 504 -24.74 -6.01 -0.83
N GLN A 505 -26.03 -5.74 -0.59
CA GLN A 505 -26.46 -5.04 0.62
C GLN A 505 -26.15 -5.84 1.89
N ASN A 506 -26.45 -7.15 1.90
CA ASN A 506 -26.15 -8.04 3.03
C ASN A 506 -24.64 -8.34 3.19
N PHE A 507 -23.90 -8.29 2.09
CA PHE A 507 -22.47 -8.54 1.92
C PHE A 507 -21.67 -7.34 2.43
N VAL A 508 -22.04 -6.12 2.06
CA VAL A 508 -21.45 -4.87 2.58
C VAL A 508 -21.78 -4.71 4.07
N MET A 509 -23.01 -5.04 4.49
CA MET A 509 -23.40 -4.90 5.90
C MET A 509 -22.80 -5.96 6.82
N ASN A 510 -22.42 -7.15 6.30
CA ASN A 510 -21.83 -8.28 7.03
C ASN A 510 -22.20 -8.31 8.52
N ASN A 511 -23.52 -8.32 8.81
CA ASN A 511 -24.05 -8.38 10.17
C ASN A 511 -23.94 -9.81 10.70
N VAL A 512 -22.74 -10.39 10.63
CA VAL A 512 -22.42 -11.63 11.29
C VAL A 512 -22.48 -11.35 12.79
N LYS A 513 -23.51 -11.88 13.43
CA LYS A 513 -23.47 -12.11 14.87
C LYS A 513 -22.79 -13.47 15.04
N PRO A 514 -21.56 -13.55 15.57
CA PRO A 514 -20.98 -14.83 15.93
C PRO A 514 -21.91 -15.48 16.98
N LEU A 515 -22.61 -16.53 16.59
CA LEU A 515 -23.52 -17.27 17.46
C LEU A 515 -22.93 -18.67 17.64
N ASN A 516 -22.14 -18.83 18.68
CA ASN A 516 -21.71 -20.13 19.15
C ASN A 516 -22.39 -20.42 20.49
N PHE A 517 -23.46 -21.19 20.45
CA PHE A 517 -24.19 -21.62 21.64
C PHE A 517 -23.79 -23.03 22.10
N VAL A 518 -22.79 -23.65 21.46
CA VAL A 518 -22.34 -25.00 21.84
C VAL A 518 -21.80 -24.97 23.28
N GLY A 519 -22.24 -25.91 24.10
CA GLY A 519 -21.96 -26.00 25.53
C GLY A 519 -22.94 -25.24 26.43
N HIS A 520 -23.86 -24.44 25.89
CA HIS A 520 -24.88 -23.77 26.71
C HIS A 520 -26.03 -24.71 27.08
N HIS A 521 -26.52 -24.57 28.31
CA HIS A 521 -27.77 -25.18 28.74
C HIS A 521 -28.97 -24.44 28.14
N VAL A 522 -29.96 -25.20 27.70
CA VAL A 522 -31.21 -24.71 27.14
C VAL A 522 -32.39 -25.39 27.79
N HIS A 523 -33.47 -24.64 27.98
CA HIS A 523 -34.74 -25.12 28.51
C HIS A 523 -35.76 -25.13 27.37
N LEU A 524 -36.15 -26.33 26.92
CA LEU A 524 -37.12 -26.49 25.84
C LEU A 524 -38.52 -26.67 26.42
N LEU A 525 -39.37 -25.66 26.26
CA LEU A 525 -40.78 -25.75 26.62
C LEU A 525 -41.55 -26.51 25.53
N MET A 526 -41.84 -27.79 25.79
CA MET A 526 -42.60 -28.63 24.86
C MET A 526 -43.83 -29.23 25.55
N GLN A 527 -45.01 -29.02 24.96
CA GLN A 527 -46.29 -29.49 25.50
C GLN A 527 -46.55 -29.08 26.97
N GLY A 528 -46.06 -27.91 27.38
CA GLY A 528 -46.20 -27.40 28.74
C GLY A 528 -45.24 -28.01 29.76
N GLN A 529 -44.31 -28.88 29.34
CA GLN A 529 -43.24 -29.40 30.17
C GLN A 529 -41.92 -28.68 29.86
N ASP A 530 -41.18 -28.34 30.91
CA ASP A 530 -39.79 -27.88 30.78
C ASP A 530 -38.87 -29.09 30.63
N LYS A 531 -38.00 -29.02 29.63
CA LYS A 531 -37.08 -30.09 29.27
C LYS A 531 -35.67 -29.50 29.14
N PRO A 532 -34.84 -29.62 30.18
CA PRO A 532 -33.48 -29.14 30.14
C PRO A 532 -32.64 -30.01 29.19
N GLY A 533 -31.68 -29.36 28.54
CA GLY A 533 -30.72 -30.00 27.67
C GLY A 533 -29.50 -29.12 27.46
N VAL A 534 -28.51 -29.66 26.77
CA VAL A 534 -27.25 -28.97 26.45
C VAL A 534 -27.09 -28.96 24.95
N ILE A 535 -26.70 -27.81 24.40
CA ILE A 535 -26.34 -27.72 22.99
C ILE A 535 -25.00 -28.42 22.79
N THR A 536 -24.97 -29.51 22.05
CA THR A 536 -23.78 -30.34 21.87
C THR A 536 -23.00 -29.99 20.61
N GLU A 537 -23.70 -29.64 19.52
CA GLU A 537 -23.07 -29.27 18.26
C GLU A 537 -23.90 -28.26 17.46
N ARG A 538 -23.24 -27.51 16.58
CA ARG A 538 -23.90 -26.74 15.52
C ARG A 538 -23.97 -27.60 14.26
N ARG A 539 -25.13 -27.60 13.59
CA ARG A 539 -25.42 -28.40 12.39
C ARG A 539 -25.72 -27.47 11.22
N ILE A 540 -25.36 -27.93 10.02
CA ILE A 540 -25.65 -27.22 8.77
C ILE A 540 -26.77 -27.99 8.07
N LEU A 541 -27.90 -27.34 7.83
CA LEU A 541 -28.96 -27.90 7.00
C LEU A 541 -28.82 -27.40 5.57
N ILE A 542 -28.66 -28.33 4.63
CA ILE A 542 -28.63 -28.02 3.20
C ILE A 542 -30.05 -28.19 2.67
N HIS A 543 -30.66 -27.08 2.25
CA HIS A 543 -31.96 -27.06 1.62
C HIS A 543 -31.88 -27.60 0.19
N ARG A 544 -33.04 -27.99 -0.38
CA ARG A 544 -33.12 -28.62 -1.72
C ARG A 544 -32.63 -27.72 -2.86
N ASP A 545 -32.64 -26.42 -2.65
CA ASP A 545 -32.11 -25.39 -3.55
C ASP A 545 -30.60 -25.17 -3.41
N GLY A 546 -29.92 -25.94 -2.54
CA GLY A 546 -28.50 -25.83 -2.26
C GLY A 546 -28.14 -24.77 -1.21
N TYR A 547 -29.13 -24.08 -0.63
CA TYR A 547 -28.89 -23.10 0.43
C TYR A 547 -28.48 -23.81 1.73
N ALA A 548 -27.35 -23.38 2.31
CA ALA A 548 -26.85 -23.91 3.58
C ALA A 548 -27.30 -23.00 4.74
N ASP A 549 -28.20 -23.52 5.57
CA ASP A 549 -28.63 -22.89 6.82
C ASP A 549 -27.71 -23.30 7.98
N THR A 550 -26.96 -22.33 8.50
CA THR A 550 -26.00 -22.51 9.59
C THR A 550 -26.59 -22.23 10.97
N TYR A 551 -27.89 -21.97 11.11
CA TYR A 551 -28.52 -21.56 12.38
C TYR A 551 -29.11 -22.72 13.20
N TRP A 552 -28.72 -23.96 12.88
CA TRP A 552 -29.22 -25.16 13.53
C TRP A 552 -28.25 -25.68 14.57
N PHE A 553 -28.80 -26.13 15.70
CA PHE A 553 -28.05 -26.63 16.84
C PHE A 553 -28.66 -27.93 17.33
N GLU A 554 -27.82 -28.93 17.57
CA GLU A 554 -28.21 -30.19 18.21
C GLU A 554 -28.20 -30.00 19.72
N VAL A 555 -29.31 -30.35 20.35
CA VAL A 555 -29.51 -30.32 21.79
C VAL A 555 -29.66 -31.74 22.27
N GLU A 556 -28.81 -32.15 23.20
CA GLU A 556 -28.98 -33.40 23.95
C GLU A 556 -29.81 -33.09 25.20
N LEU A 557 -30.96 -33.76 25.30
CA LEU A 557 -31.88 -33.62 26.42
C LEU A 557 -31.38 -34.44 27.61
N GLU A 558 -31.46 -33.87 28.82
CA GLU A 558 -31.11 -34.58 30.04
C GLU A 558 -32.09 -35.74 30.31
N GLU A 559 -33.35 -35.58 29.89
CA GLU A 559 -34.37 -36.62 29.92
C GLU A 559 -34.98 -36.85 28.53
N PRO A 560 -35.13 -38.12 28.08
CA PRO A 560 -35.76 -38.40 26.80
C PRO A 560 -37.22 -37.93 26.74
N LEU A 561 -37.60 -37.38 25.60
CA LEU A 561 -38.94 -36.89 25.34
C LEU A 561 -39.73 -37.92 24.53
N LEU A 562 -40.93 -38.28 25.00
CA LEU A 562 -41.77 -39.23 24.28
C LEU A 562 -42.57 -38.51 23.19
N VAL A 563 -42.17 -38.68 21.93
CA VAL A 563 -42.92 -38.18 20.77
C VAL A 563 -43.46 -39.38 20.01
N LYS A 564 -44.78 -39.49 19.90
CA LYS A 564 -45.46 -40.65 19.29
C LYS A 564 -44.99 -42.00 19.87
N ASN A 565 -44.83 -42.08 21.19
CA ASN A 565 -44.32 -43.25 21.94
C ASN A 565 -42.87 -43.67 21.61
N GLN A 566 -42.07 -42.80 20.97
CA GLN A 566 -40.64 -43.03 20.81
C GLN A 566 -39.84 -42.06 21.70
N PRO A 567 -38.86 -42.54 22.48
CA PRO A 567 -38.00 -41.68 23.28
C PRO A 567 -37.00 -40.95 22.37
N ILE A 568 -37.01 -39.62 22.45
CA ILE A 568 -36.10 -38.74 21.73
C ILE A 568 -35.17 -38.10 22.76
N SER A 569 -33.88 -38.44 22.71
CA SER A 569 -32.84 -37.83 23.54
C SER A 569 -32.16 -36.64 22.87
N ARG A 570 -32.40 -36.41 21.58
CA ARG A 570 -31.75 -35.34 20.81
C ARG A 570 -32.74 -34.56 19.96
N ALA A 571 -32.63 -33.24 20.00
CA ALA A 571 -33.46 -32.34 19.21
C ALA A 571 -32.60 -31.40 18.37
N LEU A 572 -33.09 -31.04 17.19
CA LEU A 572 -32.53 -29.96 16.38
C LEU A 572 -33.35 -28.70 16.64
N ILE A 573 -32.70 -27.65 17.14
CA ILE A 573 -33.30 -26.34 17.31
C ILE A 573 -32.69 -25.34 16.34
N SER A 574 -33.50 -24.43 15.84
CA SER A 574 -33.02 -23.28 15.08
C SER A 574 -33.22 -22.04 15.92
N PHE A 575 -32.16 -21.26 16.11
CA PHE A 575 -32.33 -19.90 16.60
C PHE A 575 -32.75 -19.06 15.42
N GLN A 576 -33.97 -18.49 15.46
CA GLN A 576 -34.42 -17.58 14.41
C GLN A 576 -33.32 -16.55 14.16
N ARG A 577 -32.90 -16.42 12.89
CA ARG A 577 -32.23 -15.19 12.45
C ARG A 577 -33.07 -14.02 12.99
N PRO A 578 -32.48 -12.90 13.43
CA PRO A 578 -33.26 -11.69 13.50
C PRO A 578 -33.87 -11.50 12.11
N ILE A 579 -35.17 -11.78 12.00
CA ILE A 579 -35.94 -11.64 10.77
C ILE A 579 -35.92 -10.14 10.54
N ILE A 580 -34.98 -9.66 9.73
CA ILE A 580 -35.24 -8.44 8.98
C ILE A 580 -36.36 -8.87 8.05
N GLU A 581 -37.57 -8.53 8.47
CA GLU A 581 -38.81 -8.62 7.74
C GLU A 581 -38.57 -8.60 6.23
N LEU A 582 -38.74 -9.76 5.61
CA LEU A 582 -39.18 -9.86 4.22
C LEU A 582 -40.59 -9.24 4.17
N ILE A 583 -40.66 -7.91 4.26
CA ILE A 583 -41.82 -7.14 3.82
C ILE A 583 -41.48 -6.67 2.41
N GLY A 584 -42.18 -7.27 1.45
CA GLY A 584 -42.13 -6.97 0.03
C GLY A 584 -42.50 -8.20 -0.76
#